data_AF-A0A410PYC9-F1
#
_entry.id   AF-A0A410PYC9-F1
#
_cell.length_a   1.000
_cell.length_b   1.000
_cell.length_c   1.000
_cell.angle_alpha   90.00
_cell.angle_beta   90.00
_cell.angle_gamma   90.00
#
_symmetry.space_group_name_H-M   'P 1'
#
loop_
_entity.id
_entity.type
_entity.pdbx_description
1 polymer ?
#
loop_
_entity_poly.entity_id
_entity_poly.type
_entity_poly.pdbx_seq_one_letter_code
_entity_poly.pdbx_strand_id
1 'polypeptide(L)'
;MNGKFTIVLKSPMGPKEGFLYLKGMNSSIEGILECLGEKHTFSGMISEDGALLLKGILKAPLGEEPFMILGTIEKKVLTANFKRRNESYELSGLQIDDNR
;
A
#
# COMPACT_ATOMS: atom_id res chain seq x y z
N MET A 1 12.34 -7.06 2.52
CA MET A 1 11.23 -7.85 1.92
C MET A 1 10.93 -7.32 0.53
N ASN A 2 10.88 -8.18 -0.49
CA ASN A 2 10.37 -7.83 -1.82
C ASN A 2 9.04 -8.57 -2.05
N GLY A 3 8.08 -7.96 -2.74
CA GLY A 3 6.83 -8.64 -3.05
C GLY A 3 5.85 -7.79 -3.83
N LYS A 4 4.89 -8.47 -4.47
CA LYS A 4 3.76 -7.85 -5.16
C LYS A 4 2.48 -8.35 -4.52
N PHE A 5 1.56 -7.45 -4.21
CA PHE A 5 0.24 -7.77 -3.67
C PHE A 5 -0.82 -7.29 -4.63
N THR A 6 -1.83 -8.12 -4.87
CA THR A 6 -3.14 -7.62 -5.30
C THR A 6 -3.78 -6.92 -4.12
N ILE A 7 -4.44 -5.79 -4.35
CA ILE A 7 -5.10 -5.04 -3.28
C ILE A 7 -6.53 -4.66 -3.64
N VAL A 8 -7.35 -4.50 -2.61
CA VAL A 8 -8.69 -3.91 -2.67
C VAL A 8 -8.78 -2.82 -1.61
N LEU A 9 -9.00 -1.59 -2.06
CA LEU A 9 -9.26 -0.41 -1.25
C LEU A 9 -10.76 -0.14 -1.20
N LYS A 10 -11.36 -0.18 -0.01
CA LYS A 10 -12.79 0.13 0.19
C LYS A 10 -13.01 1.64 0.23
N SER A 11 -13.08 2.26 -0.95
CA SER A 11 -13.33 3.70 -1.08
C SER A 11 -14.84 4.03 -1.02
N PRO A 12 -15.23 5.29 -0.75
CA PRO A 12 -16.64 5.71 -0.74
C PRO A 12 -17.33 5.53 -2.10
N MET A 13 -16.55 5.57 -3.18
CA MET A 13 -17.03 5.41 -4.56
C MET A 13 -16.95 3.95 -5.04
N GLY A 14 -17.04 3.01 -4.10
CA GLY A 14 -16.94 1.57 -4.30
C GLY A 14 -15.51 1.01 -4.18
N PRO A 15 -15.37 -0.32 -4.13
CA PRO A 15 -14.07 -0.98 -4.09
C PRO A 15 -13.17 -0.59 -5.26
N LYS A 16 -11.89 -0.34 -4.98
CA LYS A 16 -10.87 -0.05 -5.99
C LYS A 16 -9.79 -1.11 -5.92
N GLU A 17 -9.65 -1.84 -7.00
CA GLU A 17 -8.62 -2.86 -7.16
C GLU A 17 -7.32 -2.24 -7.64
N GLY A 18 -6.21 -2.89 -7.31
CA GLY A 18 -4.89 -2.41 -7.68
C GLY A 18 -3.76 -3.34 -7.26
N PHE A 19 -2.56 -2.79 -7.27
CA PHE A 19 -1.36 -3.50 -6.85
C PHE A 19 -0.52 -2.70 -5.86
N LEU A 20 0.13 -3.40 -4.94
CA LEU A 20 1.16 -2.86 -4.06
C LEU A 20 2.48 -3.59 -4.34
N TYR A 21 3.48 -2.84 -4.78
CA TYR A 21 4.82 -3.34 -5.06
C TYR A 21 5.75 -2.91 -3.93
N LEU A 22 6.36 -3.87 -3.24
CA LEU A 22 7.31 -3.64 -2.16
C LEU A 22 8.72 -4.01 -2.61
N LYS A 23 9.66 -3.09 -2.39
CA LYS A 23 11.09 -3.27 -2.56
C LYS A 23 11.79 -3.00 -1.23
N GLY A 24 12.35 -4.05 -0.66
CA GLY A 24 13.12 -3.97 0.57
C GLY A 24 14.47 -3.32 0.31
N MET A 25 14.80 -2.35 1.14
CA MET A 25 16.12 -1.77 1.29
C MET A 25 16.63 -2.09 2.69
N ASN A 26 17.95 -2.05 2.92
CA ASN A 26 18.61 -2.49 4.15
C ASN A 26 17.76 -2.38 5.44
N SER A 27 17.27 -1.18 5.76
CA SER A 27 16.44 -0.89 6.95
C SER A 27 15.10 -0.22 6.62
N SER A 28 14.68 -0.21 5.35
CA SER A 28 13.46 0.48 4.90
C SER A 28 12.77 -0.27 3.77
N ILE A 29 11.57 0.17 3.42
CA ILE A 29 10.87 -0.26 2.22
C ILE A 29 10.60 0.96 1.35
N GLU A 30 10.77 0.77 0.05
CA GLU A 30 10.23 1.65 -0.97
C GLU A 30 9.27 0.86 -1.86
N GLY A 31 8.37 1.54 -2.55
CA GLY A 31 7.42 0.85 -3.36
C GLY A 31 6.52 1.73 -4.20
N ILE A 32 5.63 1.05 -4.93
CA ILE A 32 4.63 1.68 -5.79
C ILE A 32 3.26 1.16 -5.36
N LEU A 33 2.33 2.08 -5.13
CA LEU A 33 0.91 1.82 -5.03
C LEU A 33 0.29 2.15 -6.38
N GLU A 34 -0.22 1.14 -7.06
CA GLU A 34 -0.99 1.27 -8.31
C GLU A 34 -2.46 1.09 -7.96
N CYS A 35 -3.17 2.19 -7.76
CA CYS A 35 -4.58 2.22 -7.38
C CYS A 35 -5.14 3.59 -7.74
N LEU A 36 -6.48 3.73 -7.80
CA LEU A 36 -7.14 5.00 -8.15
C LEU A 36 -6.75 5.53 -9.55
N GLY A 37 -6.32 4.65 -10.45
CA GLY A 37 -5.98 4.97 -11.84
C GLY A 37 -4.55 5.47 -12.07
N GLU A 38 -3.72 5.58 -11.02
CA GLU A 38 -2.39 6.16 -11.09
C GLU A 38 -1.36 5.33 -10.30
N LYS A 39 -0.07 5.66 -10.48
CA LYS A 39 1.05 5.08 -9.73
C LYS A 39 1.60 6.08 -8.72
N HIS A 40 1.67 5.66 -7.46
CA HIS A 40 2.10 6.49 -6.34
C HIS A 40 3.29 5.85 -5.63
N THR A 41 4.42 6.56 -5.60
CA THR A 41 5.59 6.11 -4.86
C THR A 41 5.38 6.28 -3.35
N PHE A 42 5.86 5.34 -2.56
CA PHE A 42 5.90 5.43 -1.12
C PHE A 42 7.21 4.90 -0.56
N SER A 43 7.49 5.26 0.69
CA SER A 43 8.54 4.67 1.51
C SER A 43 8.04 4.42 2.93
N GLY A 44 8.76 3.59 3.68
CA GLY A 44 8.36 3.24 5.04
C GLY A 44 9.16 2.09 5.63
N MET A 45 8.52 1.39 6.57
CA MET A 45 9.12 0.26 7.28
C MET A 45 8.11 -0.87 7.45
N ILE A 46 8.64 -2.08 7.50
CA ILE A 46 7.92 -3.28 7.97
C ILE A 46 8.77 -3.88 9.08
N SER A 47 8.20 -4.01 10.27
CA SER A 47 8.87 -4.63 11.42
C SER A 47 8.87 -6.16 11.29
N GLU A 48 9.69 -6.82 12.11
CA GLU A 48 9.85 -8.29 12.08
C GLU A 48 8.55 -9.05 12.37
N ASP A 49 7.64 -8.45 13.15
CA ASP A 49 6.31 -8.97 13.44
C ASP A 49 5.29 -8.74 12.31
N GLY A 50 5.72 -8.14 11.20
CA GLY A 50 4.88 -7.88 10.04
C GLY A 50 4.08 -6.58 10.09
N ALA A 51 4.18 -5.78 11.17
CA ALA A 51 3.53 -4.48 11.21
C ALA A 51 4.17 -3.52 10.19
N LEU A 52 3.34 -2.77 9.47
CA LEU A 52 3.78 -1.90 8.39
C LEU A 52 3.33 -0.45 8.62
N LEU A 53 4.24 0.46 8.28
CA LEU A 53 4.00 1.90 8.24
C LEU A 53 4.61 2.45 6.95
N LEU A 54 3.75 2.76 5.99
CA LEU A 54 4.14 3.29 4.68
C LEU A 54 3.58 4.70 4.51
N LYS A 55 4.34 5.58 3.85
CA LYS A 55 3.96 6.97 3.58
C LYS A 55 4.30 7.31 2.14
N GLY A 56 3.40 8.03 1.47
CA GLY A 56 3.61 8.45 0.09
C GLY A 56 2.77 9.67 -0.26
N ILE A 57 2.81 10.01 -1.54
CA ILE A 57 2.06 11.13 -2.09
C ILE A 57 1.17 10.60 -3.23
N LEU A 58 -0.15 10.76 -3.07
CA LEU A 58 -1.11 10.57 -4.14
C LEU A 58 -0.92 11.70 -5.15
N LYS A 59 -0.79 11.34 -6.42
CA LYS A 59 -0.84 12.27 -7.54
C LYS A 59 -2.28 12.31 -8.03
N ALA A 60 -2.97 13.43 -7.81
CA ALA A 60 -4.33 13.64 -8.28
C ALA A 60 -4.38 14.86 -9.22
N PRO A 61 -5.40 14.97 -10.09
CA PRO A 61 -5.53 16.12 -10.98
C PRO A 61 -5.58 17.48 -10.25
N LEU A 62 -6.08 17.48 -9.01
CA LEU A 62 -6.20 18.68 -8.17
C LEU A 62 -4.96 18.96 -7.31
N GLY A 63 -3.89 18.19 -7.50
CA GLY A 63 -2.62 18.34 -6.78
C GLY A 63 -2.16 17.07 -6.06
N GLU A 64 -1.13 17.24 -5.26
CA GLU A 64 -0.52 16.16 -4.48
C GLU A 64 -1.16 16.06 -3.08
N GLU A 65 -1.45 14.84 -2.64
CA GLU A 65 -2.05 14.59 -1.34
C GLU A 65 -1.26 13.52 -0.58
N PRO A 66 -0.76 13.80 0.65
CA PRO A 66 -0.06 12.80 1.43
C PRO A 66 -1.01 11.68 1.87
N PHE A 67 -0.52 10.45 1.82
CA PHE A 67 -1.22 9.30 2.37
C PHE A 67 -0.31 8.46 3.27
N MET A 68 -0.94 7.64 4.10
CA MET A 68 -0.28 6.62 4.89
C MET A 68 -0.99 5.28 4.76
N ILE A 69 -0.25 4.18 4.88
CA ILE A 69 -0.80 2.83 5.02
C ILE A 69 -0.28 2.27 6.34
N LEU A 70 -1.20 1.87 7.21
CA LEU A 70 -0.91 1.31 8.53
C LEU A 70 -1.62 -0.04 8.67
N GLY A 71 -0.88 -1.10 8.98
CA GLY A 71 -1.48 -2.45 9.03
C GLY A 71 -0.46 -3.53 9.35
N THR A 72 -0.77 -4.75 8.94
CA THR A 72 0.10 -5.91 9.08
C THR A 72 0.16 -6.73 7.79
N ILE A 73 1.29 -7.41 7.58
CA ILE A 73 1.42 -8.48 6.61
C ILE A 73 1.66 -9.79 7.37
N GLU A 74 0.70 -10.70 7.29
CA GLU A 74 0.78 -12.02 7.94
C GLU A 74 0.49 -13.11 6.92
N LYS A 75 1.37 -14.12 6.82
CA LYS A 75 1.18 -15.29 5.94
C LYS A 75 0.73 -14.91 4.51
N LYS A 76 1.40 -13.93 3.90
CA LYS A 76 1.11 -13.39 2.55
C LYS A 76 -0.17 -12.56 2.43
N VAL A 77 -0.88 -12.28 3.53
CA VAL A 77 -2.09 -11.45 3.55
C VAL A 77 -1.75 -10.08 4.10
N LEU A 78 -2.10 -9.03 3.35
CA LEU A 78 -2.04 -7.64 3.78
C LEU A 78 -3.40 -7.24 4.36
N THR A 79 -3.42 -6.77 5.60
CA THR A 79 -4.59 -6.11 6.21
C THR A 79 -4.17 -4.76 6.75
N ALA A 80 -4.75 -3.69 6.23
CA ALA A 80 -4.31 -2.34 6.55
C ALA A 80 -5.42 -1.30 6.45
N ASN A 81 -5.10 -0.09 6.91
CA ASN A 81 -5.87 1.12 6.68
C ASN A 81 -5.06 2.07 5.81
N PHE A 82 -5.67 2.51 4.71
CA PHE A 82 -5.21 3.62 3.90
C PHE A 82 -5.77 4.92 4.48
N LYS A 83 -4.89 5.83 4.89
CA LYS A 83 -5.26 7.12 5.50
C LYS A 83 -4.83 8.26 4.59
N ARG A 84 -5.72 9.22 4.36
CA ARG A 84 -5.42 10.50 3.71
C ARG A 84 -6.25 11.60 4.37
N ARG A 85 -5.68 12.78 4.60
CA ARG A 85 -6.35 13.87 5.35
C ARG A 85 -7.03 13.34 6.63
N ASN A 86 -8.36 13.47 6.72
CA ASN A 86 -9.19 13.02 7.83
C ASN A 86 -9.99 11.74 7.50
N GLU A 87 -9.61 11.04 6.44
CA GLU A 87 -10.29 9.83 5.95
C GLU A 87 -9.43 8.60 6.19
N SER A 88 -10.08 7.48 6.52
CA SER A 88 -9.45 6.18 6.70
C SER A 88 -10.29 5.13 5.99
N TYR A 89 -9.63 4.32 5.16
CA TYR A 89 -10.26 3.30 4.34
C TYR A 89 -9.60 1.96 4.56
N GLU A 90 -10.39 0.90 4.62
CA GLU A 90 -9.85 -0.45 4.68
C GLU A 90 -9.11 -0.79 3.38
N LEU A 91 -7.92 -1.35 3.52
CA LEU A 91 -7.08 -1.87 2.47
C LEU A 91 -6.76 -3.32 2.79
N SER A 92 -7.12 -4.22 1.88
CA SER A 92 -6.79 -5.64 1.98
C SER A 92 -5.98 -6.06 0.78
N GLY A 93 -5.15 -7.10 0.91
CA GLY A 93 -4.40 -7.62 -0.21
C GLY A 93 -3.85 -9.01 -0.02
N LEU A 94 -3.51 -9.66 -1.13
CA LEU A 94 -2.91 -10.98 -1.17
C LEU A 94 -1.62 -10.92 -1.98
N GLN A 95 -0.53 -11.43 -1.40
CA GLN A 95 0.74 -11.56 -2.11
C GLN A 95 0.57 -12.51 -3.28
N ILE A 96 1.09 -12.09 -4.42
CA ILE A 96 1.19 -12.93 -5.61
C ILE A 96 2.66 -13.30 -5.80
N ASP A 97 2.91 -14.59 -5.94
CA ASP A 97 4.25 -15.11 -6.23
C ASP A 97 4.55 -14.80 -7.70
N ASP A 98 5.58 -13.99 -7.96
CA ASP A 98 6.05 -13.70 -9.32
C ASP A 98 6.92 -14.87 -9.79
N ASN A 99 6.28 -16.02 -10.00
CA ASN A 99 6.89 -17.23 -10.56
C ASN A 99 6.51 -17.30 -12.03
N ARG A 100 7.15 -16.47 -12.86
CA ARG A 100 7.20 -16.62 -14.32
C ARG A 100 8.57 -16.25 -14.86
#